data_AF-A0A5N4E7T3-F1
#
_entry.id   AF-A0A5N4E7T3-F1
#
_cell.length_a   1.000
_cell.length_b   1.000
_cell.length_c   1.000
_cell.angle_alpha   90.00
_cell.angle_beta   90.00
_cell.angle_gamma   90.00
#
_symmetry.space_group_name_H-M   'P 1'
#
loop_
_entity.id
_entity.type
_entity.pdbx_description
1 polymer ?
#
loop_
_entity_poly.entity_id
_entity_poly.type
_entity_poly.pdbx_seq_one_letter_code
_entity_poly.pdbx_strand_id
1 'polypeptide(L)'
;MSLGDVINVEKTVKRCLLDTFKHTDEEFLKQASSQKPAWKDGSTATCVLAVDNTLYIANLGDSRAILCRYNEESQKHAALSLSKEHNPTQYEERMRIQKAEERQRNRSRSRAWPILAAGLAVSVPPSLMVKEESEQKTLANSYSRDPGERLTQQQEDGSLIDGQVERRGEQSSLEWDGRVLGVLEVSRSIGDGQYKRCGVTSVPDIRRCQLTPNDRFILLACDGLFKVFTPEEAVNFILSCLEDEKIQSREGKPTADARYEAACNRLANKAVQRGSADNVTVMVVRIGH
;
A
#
# COMPACT_ATOMS: atom_id res chain seq x y z
N MET A 1 0.48 29.56 -24.95
CA MET A 1 1.33 29.60 -23.74
C MET A 1 2.76 29.36 -24.16
N SER A 2 3.71 30.11 -23.61
CA SER A 2 5.14 29.83 -23.83
C SER A 2 5.55 28.56 -23.07
N LEU A 3 6.67 27.94 -23.46
CA LEU A 3 7.22 26.79 -22.73
C LEU A 3 7.51 27.13 -21.25
N GLY A 4 7.92 28.38 -20.99
CA GLY A 4 8.12 28.90 -19.63
C GLY A 4 6.84 28.92 -18.81
N ASP A 5 5.71 29.29 -19.43
CA ASP A 5 4.41 29.31 -18.76
C ASP A 5 3.95 27.89 -18.41
N VAL A 6 4.12 26.93 -19.32
CA VAL A 6 3.74 25.53 -19.08
C VAL A 6 4.52 24.90 -17.93
N ILE A 7 5.84 25.14 -17.88
CA ILE A 7 6.69 24.66 -16.77
C ILE A 7 6.26 25.30 -15.44
N ASN A 8 5.90 26.58 -15.47
CA ASN A 8 5.46 27.28 -14.27
C ASN A 8 4.11 26.76 -13.76
N VAL A 9 3.15 26.51 -14.67
CA VAL A 9 1.87 25.88 -14.35
C VAL A 9 2.09 24.50 -13.73
N GLU A 10 2.92 23.65 -14.34
CA GLU A 10 3.18 22.30 -13.82
C GLU A 10 3.78 22.31 -12.42
N LYS A 11 4.78 23.17 -12.17
CA LYS A 11 5.36 23.34 -10.83
C LYS A 11 4.32 23.82 -9.82
N THR A 12 3.47 24.76 -10.22
CA THR A 12 2.41 25.31 -9.38
C THR A 12 1.39 24.24 -9.03
N VAL A 13 0.87 23.52 -10.02
CA VAL A 13 -0.11 22.43 -9.83
C VAL A 13 0.46 21.34 -8.93
N LYS A 14 1.70 20.90 -9.19
CA LYS A 14 2.37 19.90 -8.36
C LYS A 14 2.52 20.38 -6.92
N ARG A 15 2.91 21.64 -6.71
CA ARG A 15 3.04 22.22 -5.38
C ARG A 15 1.69 22.27 -4.65
N CYS A 16 0.65 22.74 -5.33
CA CYS A 16 -0.70 22.80 -4.77
C CYS A 16 -1.21 21.42 -4.35
N LEU A 17 -1.02 20.39 -5.18
CA LEU A 17 -1.42 19.02 -4.85
C LEU A 17 -0.64 18.50 -3.64
N LEU A 18 0.68 18.68 -3.59
CA LEU A 18 1.49 18.26 -2.43
C LEU A 18 1.05 18.96 -1.14
N ASP A 19 0.85 20.28 -1.20
CA ASP A 19 0.43 21.07 -0.04
C ASP A 19 -0.99 20.71 0.41
N THR A 20 -1.89 20.43 -0.53
CA THR A 20 -3.27 19.99 -0.21
C THR A 20 -3.25 18.69 0.57
N PHE A 21 -2.56 17.65 0.08
CA PHE A 21 -2.48 16.36 0.77
C PHE A 21 -1.84 16.48 2.14
N LYS A 22 -0.77 17.29 2.26
CA LYS A 22 -0.11 17.56 3.53
C LYS A 22 -1.05 18.25 4.52
N HIS A 23 -1.69 19.35 4.11
CA HIS A 23 -2.57 20.11 5.00
C HIS A 23 -3.78 19.29 5.44
N THR A 24 -4.40 18.52 4.52
CA THR A 24 -5.51 17.63 4.87
C THR A 24 -5.11 16.59 5.92
N ASP A 25 -3.91 15.99 5.79
CA ASP A 25 -3.40 15.01 6.76
C ASP A 25 -3.09 15.66 8.12
N GLU A 26 -2.43 16.82 8.13
CA GLU A 26 -2.12 17.56 9.36
C GLU A 26 -3.39 17.98 10.11
N GLU A 27 -4.38 18.50 9.38
CA GLU A 27 -5.66 18.91 9.95
C GLU A 27 -6.44 17.71 10.48
N PHE A 28 -6.53 16.62 9.71
CA PHE A 28 -7.20 15.40 10.13
C PHE A 28 -6.55 14.81 11.38
N LEU A 29 -5.22 14.68 11.43
CA LEU A 29 -4.51 14.13 12.59
C LEU A 29 -4.69 14.98 13.84
N LYS A 30 -4.73 16.32 13.70
CA LYS A 30 -5.03 17.23 14.79
C LYS A 30 -6.43 16.98 15.35
N GLN A 31 -7.43 16.88 14.47
CA GLN A 31 -8.81 16.56 14.87
C GLN A 31 -8.90 15.17 15.51
N ALA A 32 -8.35 14.14 14.86
CA ALA A 32 -8.35 12.75 15.32
C ALA A 32 -7.76 12.59 16.73
N SER A 33 -6.64 13.27 17.02
CA SER A 33 -6.00 13.22 18.35
C SER A 33 -6.80 13.92 19.45
N SER A 34 -7.72 14.82 19.10
CA SER A 34 -8.56 15.57 20.04
C SER A 34 -9.81 14.79 20.47
N GLN A 35 -10.14 13.70 19.76
CA GLN A 35 -11.32 12.88 20.01
C GLN A 35 -11.07 11.81 21.09
N LYS A 36 -12.14 11.35 21.75
CA LYS A 36 -12.07 10.33 22.81
C LYS A 36 -13.13 9.24 22.54
N PRO A 37 -12.72 8.00 22.17
CA PRO A 37 -11.35 7.58 21.89
C PRO A 37 -10.74 8.29 20.68
N ALA A 38 -9.41 8.40 20.66
CA ALA A 38 -8.70 9.00 19.52
C ALA A 38 -8.94 8.18 18.26
N TRP A 39 -9.25 8.85 17.16
CA TRP A 39 -9.48 8.20 15.88
C TRP A 39 -8.16 7.61 15.35
N LYS A 40 -8.25 6.40 14.81
CA LYS A 40 -7.12 5.66 14.24
C LYS A 40 -7.28 5.45 12.73
N ASP A 41 -8.33 6.03 12.19
CA ASP A 41 -8.78 5.89 10.82
C ASP A 41 -7.77 6.49 9.85
N GLY A 42 -7.80 5.95 8.65
CA GLY A 42 -7.00 6.39 7.52
C GLY A 42 -7.77 6.25 6.24
N SER A 43 -7.31 6.93 5.20
CA SER A 43 -7.94 6.87 3.89
C SER A 43 -6.91 7.02 2.78
N THR A 44 -7.15 6.28 1.70
CA THR A 44 -6.46 6.46 0.43
C THR A 44 -7.09 7.61 -0.33
N ALA A 45 -6.38 8.17 -1.32
CA ALA A 45 -6.91 9.22 -2.14
C ALA A 45 -6.29 9.19 -3.54
N THR A 46 -7.13 9.05 -4.56
CA THR A 46 -6.77 9.24 -5.96
C THR A 46 -7.51 10.45 -6.51
N CYS A 47 -6.77 11.48 -6.90
CA CYS A 47 -7.31 12.71 -7.44
C CYS A 47 -6.85 12.89 -8.89
N VAL A 48 -7.76 13.32 -9.75
CA VAL A 48 -7.46 13.74 -11.13
C VAL A 48 -7.89 15.19 -11.28
N LEU A 49 -6.93 16.07 -11.57
CA LEU A 49 -7.16 17.47 -11.89
C LEU A 49 -6.95 17.69 -13.39
N ALA A 50 -8.00 18.12 -14.08
CA ALA A 50 -7.91 18.52 -15.48
C ALA A 50 -7.66 20.03 -15.57
N VAL A 51 -6.60 20.42 -16.30
CA VAL A 51 -6.30 21.81 -16.65
C VAL A 51 -6.11 21.85 -18.15
N ASP A 52 -7.01 22.54 -18.85
CA ASP A 52 -7.13 22.49 -20.30
C ASP A 52 -7.19 21.03 -20.80
N ASN A 53 -6.24 20.64 -21.66
CA ASN A 53 -6.13 19.29 -22.22
C ASN A 53 -5.10 18.42 -21.47
N THR A 54 -4.64 18.84 -20.29
CA THR A 54 -3.67 18.11 -19.47
C THR A 54 -4.33 17.60 -18.18
N LEU A 55 -4.12 16.32 -17.87
CA LEU A 55 -4.46 15.71 -16.60
C LEU A 55 -3.26 15.69 -15.65
N TYR A 56 -3.52 16.01 -14.39
CA TYR A 56 -2.60 15.81 -13.27
C TYR A 56 -3.23 14.82 -12.29
N ILE A 57 -2.54 13.72 -12.03
CA ILE A 57 -3.04 12.62 -11.22
C ILE A 57 -2.20 12.56 -9.95
N ALA A 58 -2.83 12.78 -8.80
CA ALA A 58 -2.21 12.61 -7.49
C ALA A 58 -2.77 11.33 -6.85
N ASN A 59 -1.92 10.34 -6.62
CA ASN A 59 -2.32 9.07 -6.00
C ASN A 59 -1.64 8.83 -4.66
N LEU A 60 -2.42 8.39 -3.68
CA LEU A 60 -1.99 8.03 -2.34
C LEU A 60 -2.72 6.76 -1.91
N GLY A 61 -1.99 5.66 -1.74
CA GLY A 61 -2.57 4.34 -1.50
C GLY A 61 -2.67 3.48 -2.76
N ASP A 62 -3.59 2.50 -2.74
CA ASP A 62 -3.75 1.40 -3.70
C ASP A 62 -4.98 1.52 -4.62
N SER A 63 -5.76 2.59 -4.48
CA SER A 63 -6.72 3.00 -5.50
C SER A 63 -6.00 3.37 -6.81
N ARG A 64 -6.71 3.26 -7.94
CA ARG A 64 -6.12 3.46 -9.28
C ARG A 64 -6.95 4.39 -10.16
N ALA A 65 -6.24 5.13 -11.02
CA ALA A 65 -6.79 5.86 -12.15
C ALA A 65 -6.28 5.24 -13.47
N ILE A 66 -7.20 4.92 -14.37
CA ILE A 66 -6.94 4.26 -15.65
C ILE A 66 -7.57 5.10 -16.78
N LEU A 67 -6.82 5.33 -17.85
CA LEU A 67 -7.30 6.00 -19.06
C LEU A 67 -7.64 4.96 -20.14
N CYS A 68 -8.86 5.03 -20.66
CA CYS A 68 -9.22 4.31 -21.88
C CYS A 68 -8.83 5.14 -23.10
N ARG A 69 -7.87 4.63 -23.88
CA ARG A 69 -7.41 5.25 -25.14
C ARG A 69 -7.60 4.28 -26.29
N TYR A 70 -8.18 4.76 -27.38
CA TYR A 70 -8.20 4.02 -28.64
C TYR A 70 -6.80 4.03 -29.28
N ASN A 71 -6.30 2.85 -29.64
CA ASN A 71 -5.05 2.69 -30.35
C ASN A 71 -5.36 2.38 -31.83
N GLU A 72 -4.96 3.29 -32.71
CA GLU A 72 -5.20 3.19 -34.16
C GLU A 72 -4.40 2.05 -34.80
N GLU A 73 -3.20 1.73 -34.33
CA GLU A 73 -2.39 0.65 -34.90
C GLU A 73 -2.99 -0.72 -34.61
N SER A 74 -3.45 -0.93 -33.37
CA SER A 74 -4.05 -2.21 -32.96
C SER A 74 -5.55 -2.27 -33.22
N GLN A 75 -6.18 -1.15 -33.62
CA GLN A 75 -7.62 -0.98 -33.80
C GLN A 75 -8.42 -1.39 -32.55
N LYS A 76 -7.84 -1.18 -31.36
CA LYS A 76 -8.43 -1.60 -30.07
C LYS A 76 -8.28 -0.51 -29.02
N HIS A 77 -9.18 -0.52 -28.05
CA HIS A 77 -9.01 0.27 -26.84
C HIS A 77 -7.97 -0.38 -25.92
N ALA A 78 -7.18 0.45 -25.24
CA ALA A 78 -6.18 0.04 -24.27
C ALA A 78 -6.41 0.74 -22.93
N ALA A 79 -6.10 0.05 -21.84
CA ALA A 79 -6.14 0.56 -20.48
C ALA A 79 -4.76 1.09 -20.06
N LEU A 80 -4.60 2.41 -20.06
CA LEU A 80 -3.35 3.06 -19.67
C LEU A 80 -3.39 3.46 -18.20
N SER A 81 -2.46 2.94 -17.39
CA SER A 81 -2.39 3.30 -15.97
C SER A 81 -1.89 4.73 -15.79
N LEU A 82 -2.72 5.59 -15.19
CA LEU A 82 -2.37 6.97 -14.88
C LEU A 82 -1.75 7.14 -13.49
N SER A 83 -1.85 6.14 -12.62
CA SER A 83 -1.40 6.18 -11.23
C SER A 83 -0.46 5.02 -10.89
N LYS A 84 0.41 5.22 -9.90
CA LYS A 84 1.17 4.13 -9.27
C LYS A 84 0.55 3.81 -7.92
N GLU A 85 0.28 2.53 -7.67
CA GLU A 85 -0.20 2.07 -6.36
C GLU A 85 0.88 2.26 -5.29
N HIS A 86 0.47 2.26 -4.03
CA HIS A 86 1.35 2.39 -2.88
C HIS A 86 1.02 1.34 -1.83
N ASN A 87 1.62 0.16 -1.98
CA ASN A 87 1.52 -0.92 -1.01
C ASN A 87 2.91 -1.32 -0.50
N PRO A 88 3.00 -1.92 0.69
CA PRO A 88 4.27 -2.31 1.29
C PRO A 88 5.01 -3.42 0.51
N THR A 89 4.36 -4.15 -0.39
CA THR A 89 5.04 -5.17 -1.22
C THR A 89 5.91 -4.55 -2.32
N GLN A 90 5.65 -3.31 -2.73
CA GLN A 90 6.48 -2.60 -3.70
C GLN A 90 7.87 -2.30 -3.16
N TYR A 91 8.89 -2.61 -3.95
CA TYR A 91 10.30 -2.49 -3.56
C TYR A 91 10.65 -1.12 -2.95
N GLU A 92 10.37 -0.03 -3.67
CA GLU A 92 10.67 1.34 -3.22
C GLU A 92 9.95 1.69 -1.90
N GLU A 93 8.68 1.28 -1.77
CA GLU A 93 7.88 1.54 -0.57
C GLU A 93 8.37 0.71 0.62
N ARG A 94 8.67 -0.57 0.39
CA ARG A 94 9.25 -1.48 1.38
C ARG A 94 10.56 -0.94 1.94
N MET A 95 11.49 -0.55 1.06
CA MET A 95 12.78 0.00 1.47
C MET A 95 12.61 1.28 2.30
N ARG A 96 11.67 2.14 1.90
CA ARG A 96 11.36 3.38 2.62
C ARG A 96 10.81 3.11 4.02
N ILE A 97 9.90 2.15 4.17
CA ILE A 97 9.29 1.76 5.44
C ILE A 97 10.32 1.09 6.36
N GLN A 98 11.04 0.08 5.86
CA GLN A 98 12.08 -0.61 6.64
C GLN A 98 13.13 0.35 7.20
N LYS A 99 13.57 1.31 6.38
CA LYS A 99 14.51 2.35 6.81
C LYS A 99 13.91 3.30 7.85
N ALA A 100 12.60 3.53 7.85
CA ALA A 100 11.93 4.33 8.87
C ALA A 100 11.81 3.55 10.19
N GLU A 101 11.41 2.28 10.13
CA GLU A 101 11.32 1.38 11.28
C GLU A 101 12.67 1.20 11.98
N GLU A 102 13.75 0.99 11.21
CA GLU A 102 15.12 0.87 11.76
C GLU A 102 15.53 2.14 12.53
N ARG A 103 15.26 3.32 11.96
CA ARG A 103 15.53 4.60 12.64
C ARG A 103 14.76 4.74 13.95
N GLN A 104 13.50 4.29 14.00
CA GLN A 104 12.72 4.32 15.24
C GLN A 104 13.28 3.35 16.27
N ARG A 105 13.61 2.12 15.86
CA ARG A 105 14.20 1.10 16.73
C ARG A 105 15.52 1.59 17.35
N ASN A 106 16.37 2.22 16.56
CA ASN A 106 17.63 2.78 17.05
C ASN A 106 17.41 3.93 18.04
N ARG A 107 16.44 4.83 17.80
CA ARG A 107 16.07 5.89 18.76
C ARG A 107 15.58 5.34 20.10
N SER A 108 14.76 4.29 20.07
CA SER A 108 14.25 3.64 21.29
C SER A 108 15.37 2.97 22.08
N ARG A 109 16.33 2.32 21.41
CA ARG A 109 17.51 1.73 22.06
C ARG A 109 18.42 2.80 22.69
N SER A 110 18.66 3.91 22.00
CA SER A 110 19.46 5.03 22.54
C SER A 110 18.78 5.71 23.74
N ARG A 111 17.45 5.74 23.80
CA ARG A 111 16.70 6.28 24.95
C ARG A 111 16.61 5.32 26.15
N ALA A 112 16.84 4.02 25.95
CA ALA A 112 16.89 3.04 27.04
C ALA A 112 18.23 3.03 27.79
N TRP A 113 19.29 3.63 27.21
CA TRP A 113 20.65 3.63 27.76
C TRP A 113 20.94 4.61 28.93
N PRO A 114 20.17 5.67 29.24
CA PRO A 114 20.47 6.48 30.42
C PRO A 114 20.02 5.85 31.76
N ILE A 115 19.17 4.82 31.75
CA ILE A 115 18.60 4.26 32.99
C ILE A 115 19.44 3.07 33.52
N LEU A 116 20.21 2.39 32.67
CA LEU A 116 21.13 1.32 33.09
C LEU A 116 22.56 1.79 33.35
N ALA A 117 22.95 2.97 32.86
CA ALA A 117 24.29 3.53 33.10
C ALA A 117 24.40 4.33 34.41
N ALA A 118 23.28 4.61 35.08
CA ALA A 118 23.22 5.36 36.33
C ALA A 118 22.45 4.56 37.41
N GLY A 119 23.04 3.45 37.88
CA GLY A 119 22.38 2.58 38.85
C GLY A 119 23.30 1.55 39.51
N LEU A 120 24.10 2.01 40.47
CA LEU A 120 24.75 1.28 41.56
C LEU A 120 25.54 -0.01 41.23
N ALA A 121 26.87 0.12 41.17
CA ALA A 121 27.75 -0.94 41.62
C ALA A 121 27.60 -1.09 43.16
N VAL A 122 26.68 -1.94 43.62
CA VAL A 122 26.72 -2.45 45.00
C VAL A 122 27.77 -3.57 45.00
N SER A 123 28.92 -3.31 45.60
CA SER A 123 29.88 -4.37 45.96
C SER A 123 29.23 -5.25 47.02
N VAL A 124 28.80 -6.46 46.64
CA VAL A 124 28.33 -7.47 47.59
C VAL A 124 29.56 -8.27 48.03
N PRO A 125 29.92 -8.29 49.33
CA PRO A 125 31.04 -9.08 49.81
C PRO A 125 30.74 -10.60 49.67
N PRO A 126 31.76 -11.46 49.51
CA PRO A 126 31.61 -12.87 49.12
C PRO A 126 30.95 -13.82 50.13
N SER A 127 30.25 -13.32 51.15
CA SER A 127 29.73 -14.13 52.26
C SER A 127 28.23 -14.46 52.20
N LEU A 128 27.52 -14.06 51.14
CA LEU A 128 26.08 -14.33 50.96
C LEU A 128 25.79 -14.81 49.53
N MET A 129 26.25 -16.03 49.19
CA MET A 129 25.69 -16.81 48.09
C MET A 129 24.89 -17.97 48.68
N VAL A 130 23.57 -17.88 48.66
CA VAL A 130 22.68 -19.02 48.82
C VAL A 130 22.43 -19.58 47.43
N LYS A 131 22.76 -20.86 47.22
CA LYS A 131 22.42 -21.62 46.02
C LYS A 131 20.94 -21.98 46.08
N GLU A 132 20.16 -21.54 45.11
CA GLU A 132 18.87 -22.17 44.79
C GLU A 132 18.99 -22.85 43.43
N GLU A 133 18.98 -24.19 43.47
CA GLU A 133 18.77 -25.06 42.32
C GLU A 133 17.28 -25.04 41.96
N SER A 134 16.94 -24.78 40.71
CA SER A 134 15.60 -25.03 40.18
C SER A 134 15.63 -26.23 39.23
N GLU A 135 15.12 -27.35 39.72
CA GLU A 135 14.79 -28.56 38.95
C GLU A 135 13.79 -28.23 37.82
N GLN A 136 14.10 -28.61 36.57
CA GLN A 136 13.09 -28.76 35.52
C GLN A 136 12.73 -30.24 35.39
N LYS A 137 11.58 -30.62 35.96
CA LYS A 137 10.95 -31.93 35.76
C LYS A 137 10.11 -31.92 34.49
N THR A 138 10.56 -32.75 33.55
CA THR A 138 9.86 -33.23 32.36
C THR A 138 8.53 -33.88 32.73
N LEU A 139 7.43 -33.49 32.08
CA LEU A 139 6.20 -34.27 32.01
C LEU A 139 5.94 -34.66 30.55
N ALA A 140 6.12 -35.94 30.28
CA ALA A 140 5.71 -36.63 29.07
C ALA A 140 4.28 -37.17 29.23
N ASN A 141 3.49 -37.10 28.16
CA ASN A 141 2.34 -37.98 27.89
C ASN A 141 2.14 -37.96 26.35
N SER A 142 2.69 -38.94 25.63
CA SER A 142 2.10 -40.25 25.28
C SER A 142 1.03 -40.16 24.17
N TYR A 143 1.36 -40.68 22.97
CA TYR A 143 0.66 -41.78 22.28
C TYR A 143 1.36 -42.15 20.95
N SER A 144 1.18 -43.42 20.59
CA SER A 144 2.11 -44.34 19.89
C SER A 144 2.07 -44.43 18.35
N ARG A 145 3.02 -45.25 17.84
CA ARG A 145 3.13 -46.05 16.59
C ARG A 145 3.97 -45.42 15.48
N ASP A 146 4.92 -46.06 14.81
CA ASP A 146 5.60 -47.38 14.89
C ASP A 146 6.89 -47.29 14.00
N PRO A 147 7.83 -48.25 14.04
CA PRO A 147 9.22 -48.10 13.61
C PRO A 147 9.53 -48.65 12.20
N GLY A 148 10.60 -48.15 11.57
CA GLY A 148 11.16 -48.76 10.36
C GLY A 148 12.51 -48.17 9.91
N GLU A 149 13.56 -48.95 10.15
CA GLU A 149 14.79 -49.08 9.32
C GLU A 149 16.03 -48.18 9.53
N ARG A 150 16.93 -48.70 10.38
CA ARG A 150 18.31 -49.17 10.13
C ARG A 150 19.32 -48.34 9.30
N LEU A 151 20.34 -47.86 10.05
CA LEU A 151 21.81 -47.96 9.85
C LEU A 151 22.41 -47.68 8.46
N THR A 152 23.32 -46.69 8.39
CA THR A 152 24.76 -46.94 8.18
C THR A 152 25.62 -45.78 8.68
N GLN A 153 26.68 -46.14 9.40
CA GLN A 153 27.84 -45.31 9.75
C GLN A 153 28.70 -45.10 8.51
N GLN A 154 29.27 -43.91 8.31
CA GLN A 154 30.56 -43.73 7.64
C GLN A 154 31.35 -42.58 8.26
N GLN A 155 32.67 -42.76 8.18
CA GLN A 155 33.75 -42.17 8.95
C GLN A 155 34.14 -40.75 8.56
N GLU A 156 34.86 -40.16 9.52
CA GLU A 156 35.59 -38.91 9.54
C GLU A 156 36.55 -38.70 8.35
N ASP A 157 36.58 -37.46 7.88
CA ASP A 157 37.69 -36.82 7.17
C ASP A 157 37.75 -35.40 7.74
N GLY A 158 38.87 -35.08 8.38
CA GLY A 158 39.16 -33.78 8.93
C GLY A 158 39.94 -32.93 7.94
N SER A 159 39.50 -31.69 7.74
CA SER A 159 40.38 -30.62 7.32
C SER A 159 40.07 -29.35 8.12
N LEU A 160 41.12 -28.86 8.76
CA LEU A 160 41.19 -27.62 9.52
C LEU A 160 40.82 -26.45 8.61
N ILE A 161 39.75 -25.73 8.95
CA ILE A 161 39.53 -24.35 8.48
C ILE A 161 39.33 -23.44 9.69
N ASP A 162 40.17 -22.42 9.71
CA ASP A 162 40.32 -21.39 10.72
C ASP A 162 38.99 -20.64 10.94
N GLY A 163 38.59 -20.57 12.22
CA GLY A 163 37.30 -20.06 12.65
C GLY A 163 37.22 -18.55 12.58
N GLN A 164 36.84 -18.01 11.43
CA GLN A 164 36.15 -16.72 11.38
C GLN A 164 34.67 -16.95 11.66
N VAL A 165 34.29 -16.79 12.93
CA VAL A 165 32.90 -16.58 13.32
C VAL A 165 32.47 -15.23 12.75
N GLU A 166 32.07 -15.22 11.48
CA GLU A 166 31.15 -14.21 10.99
C GLU A 166 29.91 -14.33 11.86
N ARG A 167 29.71 -13.34 12.74
CA ARG A 167 28.41 -13.07 13.33
C ARG A 167 27.46 -12.81 12.16
N ARG A 168 26.86 -13.89 11.63
CA ARG A 168 25.58 -13.83 10.94
C ARG A 168 24.66 -13.10 11.90
N GLY A 169 24.51 -11.80 11.67
CA GLY A 169 23.40 -11.09 12.25
C GLY A 169 22.18 -11.93 11.90
N GLU A 170 21.40 -12.30 12.91
CA GLU A 170 20.01 -12.63 12.73
C GLU A 170 19.35 -11.42 12.08
N GLN A 171 19.52 -11.28 10.76
CA GLN A 171 18.44 -10.80 9.93
C GLN A 171 17.39 -11.88 10.09
N SER A 172 16.55 -11.72 11.11
CA SER A 172 15.20 -12.18 11.01
C SER A 172 14.68 -11.56 9.70
N SER A 173 14.80 -12.29 8.61
CA SER A 173 13.90 -12.20 7.48
C SER A 173 12.53 -12.55 8.06
N LEU A 174 11.98 -11.60 8.83
CA LEU A 174 10.57 -11.51 9.09
C LEU A 174 10.00 -11.45 7.69
N GLU A 175 9.45 -12.57 7.24
CA GLU A 175 8.70 -12.65 6.00
C GLU A 175 7.73 -11.48 6.04
N TRP A 176 8.03 -10.48 5.21
CA TRP A 176 7.27 -9.25 5.19
C TRP A 176 5.95 -9.63 4.52
N ASP A 177 4.89 -9.78 5.31
CA ASP A 177 3.55 -10.22 4.92
C ASP A 177 2.80 -9.24 3.99
N GLY A 178 3.51 -8.20 3.53
CA GLY A 178 2.97 -7.14 2.69
C GLY A 178 2.24 -6.05 3.47
N ARG A 179 2.32 -6.04 4.80
CA ARG A 179 1.65 -5.04 5.65
C ARG A 179 2.64 -4.25 6.50
N VAL A 180 2.32 -2.97 6.75
CA VAL A 180 3.08 -2.15 7.71
C VAL A 180 2.75 -2.64 9.12
N LEU A 181 3.79 -3.08 9.85
CA LEU A 181 3.69 -3.73 11.16
C LEU A 181 2.69 -4.91 11.21
N GLY A 182 2.48 -5.62 10.10
CA GLY A 182 1.53 -6.73 10.03
C GLY A 182 0.04 -6.32 10.03
N VAL A 183 -0.26 -5.02 9.90
CA VAL A 183 -1.65 -4.52 9.97
C VAL A 183 -2.08 -3.81 8.69
N LEU A 184 -1.39 -2.74 8.29
CA LEU A 184 -1.86 -1.83 7.23
C LEU A 184 -1.40 -2.27 5.83
N GLU A 185 -2.34 -2.43 4.89
CA GLU A 185 -2.08 -2.89 3.50
C GLU A 185 -1.51 -1.81 2.58
N VAL A 186 -1.55 -0.55 3.01
CA VAL A 186 -1.07 0.60 2.23
C VAL A 186 0.19 1.20 2.86
N SER A 187 1.10 1.68 2.02
CA SER A 187 2.33 2.35 2.46
C SER A 187 2.18 3.88 2.57
N ARG A 188 1.06 4.41 2.04
CA ARG A 188 0.74 5.83 2.00
C ARG A 188 -0.76 6.05 2.20
N SER A 189 -1.11 7.01 3.04
CA SER A 189 -2.49 7.34 3.38
C SER A 189 -2.58 8.72 4.07
N ILE A 190 -3.77 9.31 4.04
CA ILE A 190 -4.18 10.38 4.96
C ILE A 190 -4.65 9.72 6.25
N GLY A 191 -4.35 10.31 7.41
CA GLY A 191 -4.67 9.70 8.71
C GLY A 191 -3.65 8.64 9.10
N ASP A 192 -4.08 7.52 9.68
CA ASP A 192 -3.16 6.44 10.09
C ASP A 192 -2.02 6.93 11.01
N GLY A 193 -2.34 7.85 11.92
CA GLY A 193 -1.35 8.60 12.72
C GLY A 193 -0.34 7.72 13.45
N GLN A 194 -0.79 6.55 13.91
CA GLN A 194 0.04 5.56 14.60
C GLN A 194 1.15 4.95 13.71
N TYR A 195 0.97 4.92 12.39
CA TYR A 195 1.92 4.34 11.45
C TYR A 195 2.85 5.37 10.80
N LYS A 196 2.59 6.68 10.96
CA LYS A 196 3.43 7.75 10.38
C LYS A 196 4.89 7.66 10.85
N ARG A 197 5.11 7.26 12.11
CA ARG A 197 6.47 7.08 12.67
C ARG A 197 7.20 5.88 12.05
N CYS A 198 6.46 4.89 11.57
CA CYS A 198 6.99 3.68 10.95
C CYS A 198 7.18 3.82 9.44
N GLY A 199 6.93 5.01 8.89
CA GLY A 199 7.15 5.30 7.49
C GLY A 199 5.88 5.31 6.64
N VAL A 200 4.67 5.27 7.19
CA VAL A 200 3.49 5.66 6.40
C VAL A 200 3.53 7.17 6.14
N THR A 201 3.23 7.61 4.93
CA THR A 201 3.31 9.03 4.53
C THR A 201 2.06 9.49 3.80
N SER A 202 1.72 10.78 3.93
CA SER A 202 0.65 11.45 3.19
C SER A 202 1.12 12.10 1.89
N VAL A 203 2.36 11.85 1.46
CA VAL A 203 2.91 12.40 0.21
C VAL A 203 2.45 11.59 -1.01
N PRO A 204 1.62 12.15 -1.91
CA PRO A 204 1.15 11.44 -3.10
C PRO A 204 2.23 11.30 -4.17
N ASP A 205 2.09 10.30 -5.05
CA ASP A 205 2.75 10.28 -6.36
C ASP A 205 1.97 11.18 -7.31
N ILE A 206 2.66 12.06 -8.05
CA ILE A 206 2.02 12.99 -8.98
C ILE A 206 2.51 12.71 -10.39
N ARG A 207 1.57 12.43 -11.29
CA ARG A 207 1.80 12.15 -12.71
C ARG A 207 1.06 13.14 -13.60
N ARG A 208 1.61 13.35 -14.79
CA ARG A 208 1.02 14.19 -15.84
C ARG A 208 0.65 13.33 -17.03
N CYS A 209 -0.51 13.57 -17.63
CA CYS A 209 -0.92 12.94 -18.88
C CYS A 209 -1.52 13.99 -19.83
N GLN A 210 -1.06 14.01 -21.08
CA GLN A 210 -1.65 14.83 -22.13
C GLN A 210 -2.78 14.04 -22.80
N LEU A 211 -3.97 14.63 -22.85
CA LEU A 211 -5.10 14.03 -23.53
C LEU A 211 -4.95 14.14 -25.06
N THR A 212 -5.53 13.18 -25.77
CA THR A 212 -5.59 13.10 -27.23
C THR A 212 -7.03 12.86 -27.69
N PRO A 213 -7.36 13.12 -28.97
CA PRO A 213 -8.67 12.81 -29.55
C PRO A 213 -9.09 11.33 -29.46
N ASN A 214 -8.12 10.46 -29.16
CA ASN A 214 -8.34 9.02 -29.02
C ASN A 214 -8.71 8.61 -27.59
N ASP A 215 -8.67 9.53 -26.63
CA ASP A 215 -9.09 9.26 -25.26
C ASP A 215 -10.61 9.23 -25.13
N ARG A 216 -11.14 8.26 -24.40
CA ARG A 216 -12.59 8.03 -24.29
C ARG A 216 -13.12 8.34 -22.91
N PHE A 217 -12.49 7.81 -21.88
CA PHE A 217 -12.87 8.04 -20.49
C PHE A 217 -11.74 7.72 -19.52
N ILE A 218 -11.88 8.22 -18.29
CA ILE A 218 -11.02 7.89 -17.15
C ILE A 218 -11.84 7.05 -16.17
N LEU A 219 -11.31 5.92 -15.75
CA LEU A 219 -11.84 5.09 -14.67
C LEU A 219 -11.02 5.35 -13.40
N LEU A 220 -11.68 5.77 -12.32
CA LEU A 220 -11.13 5.77 -10.97
C LEU A 220 -11.86 4.70 -10.16
N ALA A 221 -11.11 3.84 -9.47
CA ALA A 221 -11.71 2.85 -8.59
C ALA A 221 -10.76 2.45 -7.46
N CYS A 222 -11.34 1.98 -6.35
CA CYS A 222 -10.58 1.38 -5.27
C CYS A 222 -10.08 -0.02 -5.63
N ASP A 223 -9.18 -0.53 -4.81
CA ASP A 223 -8.62 -1.87 -4.89
C ASP A 223 -9.70 -2.98 -4.81
N GLY A 224 -10.82 -2.74 -4.13
CA GLY A 224 -11.97 -3.64 -4.12
C GLY A 224 -12.47 -4.04 -5.52
N LEU A 225 -12.35 -3.16 -6.52
CA LEU A 225 -12.57 -3.52 -7.93
C LEU A 225 -11.40 -4.35 -8.48
N PHE A 226 -10.18 -3.84 -8.32
CA PHE A 226 -8.98 -4.39 -8.96
C PHE A 226 -8.45 -5.69 -8.34
N LYS A 227 -8.98 -6.10 -7.18
CA LYS A 227 -8.81 -7.44 -6.60
C LYS A 227 -9.43 -8.53 -7.49
N VAL A 228 -10.44 -8.21 -8.29
CA VAL A 228 -11.19 -9.18 -9.13
C VAL A 228 -11.33 -8.77 -10.61
N PHE A 229 -10.73 -7.64 -10.99
CA PHE A 229 -10.67 -7.15 -12.37
C PHE A 229 -9.25 -6.72 -12.72
N THR A 230 -8.79 -7.11 -13.91
CA THR A 230 -7.65 -6.43 -14.53
C THR A 230 -8.10 -5.07 -15.11
N PRO A 231 -7.18 -4.09 -15.27
CA PRO A 231 -7.52 -2.81 -15.90
C PRO A 231 -8.14 -2.97 -17.29
N GLU A 232 -7.61 -3.88 -18.11
CA GLU A 232 -8.13 -4.16 -19.45
C GLU A 232 -9.53 -4.78 -19.41
N GLU A 233 -9.79 -5.72 -18.51
CA GLU A 233 -11.14 -6.28 -18.34
C GLU A 233 -12.15 -5.22 -17.92
N ALA A 234 -11.79 -4.33 -16.99
CA ALA A 234 -12.66 -3.26 -16.53
C ALA A 234 -12.99 -2.28 -17.66
N VAL A 235 -11.98 -1.87 -18.45
CA VAL A 235 -12.17 -0.99 -19.61
C VAL A 235 -13.08 -1.65 -20.66
N ASN A 236 -12.81 -2.90 -21.02
CA ASN A 236 -13.64 -3.63 -21.99
C ASN A 236 -15.08 -3.82 -21.50
N PHE A 237 -15.27 -4.08 -20.21
CA PHE A 237 -16.60 -4.18 -19.61
C PHE A 237 -17.37 -2.86 -19.74
N ILE A 238 -16.73 -1.73 -19.43
CA ILE A 238 -17.33 -0.40 -19.58
C ILE A 238 -17.71 -0.16 -21.04
N LEU A 239 -16.80 -0.41 -21.99
CA LEU A 239 -17.07 -0.23 -23.43
C LEU A 239 -18.30 -1.04 -23.88
N SER A 240 -18.40 -2.31 -23.46
CA SER A 240 -19.58 -3.13 -23.78
C SER A 240 -20.90 -2.57 -23.24
N CYS A 241 -20.86 -1.89 -22.09
CA CYS A 241 -22.04 -1.20 -21.54
C CYS A 241 -22.37 0.08 -22.31
N LEU A 242 -21.36 0.78 -22.86
CA LEU A 242 -21.56 1.98 -23.66
C LEU A 242 -22.13 1.69 -25.06
N GLU A 243 -21.91 0.47 -25.57
CA GLU A 243 -22.46 -0.02 -26.84
C GLU A 243 -23.85 -0.67 -26.68
N ASP A 244 -24.30 -0.95 -25.45
CA ASP A 244 -25.58 -1.62 -25.18
C ASP A 244 -26.77 -0.67 -25.47
N GLU A 245 -27.40 -0.86 -26.63
CA GLU A 245 -28.59 -0.10 -27.07
C GLU A 245 -29.83 -0.31 -26.20
N LYS A 246 -29.87 -1.37 -25.39
CA LYS A 246 -30.98 -1.63 -24.47
C LYS A 246 -31.00 -0.65 -23.29
N ILE A 247 -29.87 0.01 -23.01
CA ILE A 247 -29.77 1.01 -21.96
C ILE A 247 -30.32 2.33 -22.51
N GLN A 248 -31.59 2.58 -22.23
CA GLN A 248 -32.27 3.83 -22.57
C GLN A 248 -32.26 4.81 -21.39
N SER A 249 -32.31 6.11 -21.68
CA SER A 249 -32.41 7.12 -20.63
C SER A 249 -33.77 7.09 -19.95
N ARG A 250 -33.78 7.45 -18.66
CA ARG A 250 -35.01 7.86 -17.97
C ARG A 250 -35.25 9.35 -18.26
N GLU A 251 -36.51 9.79 -18.26
CA GLU A 251 -36.94 11.14 -18.65
C GLU A 251 -36.00 12.24 -18.13
N GLY A 252 -35.48 13.07 -19.05
CA GLY A 252 -34.66 14.24 -18.75
C GLY A 252 -33.14 14.06 -18.74
N LYS A 253 -32.59 12.84 -18.87
CA LYS A 253 -31.14 12.60 -18.94
C LYS A 253 -30.64 12.26 -20.36
N PRO A 254 -29.46 12.74 -20.79
CA PRO A 254 -28.81 12.26 -22.01
C PRO A 254 -28.56 10.75 -21.97
N THR A 255 -28.79 10.04 -23.07
CA THR A 255 -28.58 8.58 -23.17
C THR A 255 -27.14 8.18 -22.84
N ALA A 256 -26.16 9.00 -23.21
CA ALA A 256 -24.77 8.74 -22.88
C ALA A 256 -24.55 8.67 -21.35
N ASP A 257 -25.11 9.61 -20.59
CA ASP A 257 -24.96 9.65 -19.14
C ASP A 257 -25.62 8.44 -18.49
N ALA A 258 -26.79 8.03 -18.99
CA ALA A 258 -27.46 6.81 -18.55
C ALA A 258 -26.59 5.55 -18.78
N ARG A 259 -25.86 5.48 -19.91
CA ARG A 259 -24.94 4.37 -20.21
C ARG A 259 -23.73 4.37 -19.29
N TYR A 260 -23.12 5.52 -18.99
CA TYR A 260 -22.01 5.61 -18.04
C TYR A 260 -22.45 5.27 -16.60
N GLU A 261 -23.62 5.76 -16.18
CA GLU A 261 -24.21 5.43 -14.88
C GLU A 261 -24.47 3.91 -14.76
N ALA A 262 -25.05 3.31 -15.80
CA ALA A 262 -25.25 1.87 -15.86
C ALA A 262 -23.92 1.09 -15.88
N ALA A 263 -22.90 1.57 -16.60
CA ALA A 263 -21.59 0.95 -16.64
C ALA A 263 -20.92 0.92 -15.25
N CYS A 264 -20.95 2.03 -14.50
CA CYS A 264 -20.41 2.09 -13.14
C CYS A 264 -21.12 1.09 -12.21
N ASN A 265 -22.47 1.12 -12.20
CA ASN A 265 -23.28 0.25 -11.36
C ASN A 265 -23.07 -1.23 -11.71
N ARG A 266 -23.09 -1.58 -13.00
CA ARG A 266 -22.89 -2.95 -13.47
C ARG A 266 -21.48 -3.44 -13.16
N LEU A 267 -20.45 -2.61 -13.32
CA LEU A 267 -19.06 -2.97 -13.04
C LEU A 267 -18.85 -3.24 -11.54
N ALA A 268 -19.33 -2.34 -10.68
CA ALA A 268 -19.25 -2.52 -9.23
C ALA A 268 -19.99 -3.79 -8.77
N ASN A 269 -21.23 -4.00 -9.24
CA ASN A 269 -21.99 -5.22 -8.94
C ASN A 269 -21.29 -6.47 -9.46
N LYS A 270 -20.66 -6.40 -10.63
CA LYS A 270 -19.92 -7.53 -11.19
C LYS A 270 -18.70 -7.88 -10.35
N ALA A 271 -18.03 -6.90 -9.73
CA ALA A 271 -16.92 -7.13 -8.81
C ALA A 271 -17.39 -7.89 -7.56
N VAL A 272 -18.52 -7.49 -6.97
CA VAL A 272 -19.14 -8.22 -5.85
C VAL A 272 -19.51 -9.64 -6.24
N GLN A 273 -20.11 -9.83 -7.42
CA GLN A 273 -20.43 -11.17 -7.95
C GLN A 273 -19.20 -12.04 -8.21
N ARG A 274 -18.05 -11.43 -8.54
CA ARG A 274 -16.77 -12.13 -8.69
C ARG A 274 -16.10 -12.44 -7.33
N GLY A 275 -16.75 -12.12 -6.21
CA GLY A 275 -16.26 -12.44 -4.88
C GLY A 275 -15.37 -11.38 -4.25
N SER A 276 -15.45 -10.12 -4.71
CA SER A 276 -14.81 -9.02 -3.98
C SER A 276 -15.41 -8.93 -2.57
N ALA A 277 -14.56 -9.10 -1.56
CA ALA A 277 -14.92 -9.04 -0.14
C ALA A 277 -14.70 -7.65 0.47
N ASP A 278 -14.44 -6.65 -0.38
CA ASP A 278 -14.10 -5.28 0.03
C ASP A 278 -15.19 -4.28 -0.39
N ASN A 279 -15.09 -3.05 0.08
CA ASN A 279 -15.87 -1.95 -0.48
C ASN A 279 -15.47 -1.72 -1.94
N VAL A 280 -16.46 -1.60 -2.83
CA VAL A 280 -16.24 -1.36 -4.25
C VAL A 280 -16.79 0.01 -4.62
N THR A 281 -15.90 0.92 -4.99
CA THR A 281 -16.23 2.27 -5.49
C THR A 281 -15.68 2.41 -6.90
N VAL A 282 -16.51 2.91 -7.81
CA VAL A 282 -16.19 3.10 -9.23
C VAL A 282 -16.70 4.47 -9.66
N MET A 283 -15.83 5.23 -10.33
CA MET A 283 -16.17 6.50 -10.97
C MET A 283 -15.62 6.49 -12.40
N VAL A 284 -16.50 6.77 -13.37
CA VAL A 284 -16.09 6.92 -14.77
C VAL A 284 -16.35 8.34 -15.22
N VAL A 285 -15.30 8.98 -15.73
CA VAL A 285 -15.33 10.35 -16.24
C VAL A 285 -15.21 10.29 -17.76
N ARG A 286 -16.30 10.63 -18.45
CA ARG A 286 -16.30 10.74 -19.92
C ARG A 286 -15.40 11.89 -20.37
N ILE A 287 -14.59 11.65 -21.40
CA ILE A 287 -13.83 12.69 -22.10
C ILE A 287 -14.63 13.07 -23.35
N GLY A 288 -15.10 14.31 -23.38
CA GLY A 288 -15.76 14.89 -24.56
C GLY A 288 -14.72 15.56 -25.47
N HIS A 289 -14.88 15.34 -26.78
CA HIS A 289 -14.15 16.06 -27.83
C HIS A 289 -15.12 16.95 -28.59
#